data_AF-A0AAV9J9C0-F1
#
_entry.id   AF-A0AAV9J9C0-F1
#
_cell.length_a   1.000
_cell.length_b   1.000
_cell.length_c   1.000
_cell.angle_alpha   90.00
_cell.angle_beta   90.00
_cell.angle_gamma   90.00
#
_symmetry.space_group_name_H-M   'P 1'
#
loop_
_entity.id
_entity.type
_entity.pdbx_description
1 polymer ?
#
loop_
_entity_poly.entity_id
_entity_poly.type
_entity_poly.pdbx_seq_one_letter_code
_entity_poly.pdbx_strand_id
1 'polypeptide(L)'
;MADTTANTSPTFVAGSLIQFTQTAPGQYEAKQVQQPTGLPDTLFDSKTPINWTEGPVSISGWIDLSSLNVTLNVSVMGMALGTVVGDLHQGIILTVNLMLEKGSLTFHLGSGNELMVKVALDGIYNWSDDINILKL
;
A
#
# COMPACT_ATOMS: atom_id res chain seq x y z
N MET A 1 -8.76 23.33 -38.69
CA MET A 1 -9.06 21.99 -38.14
C MET A 1 -7.97 21.69 -37.14
N ALA A 2 -8.30 21.69 -35.84
CA ALA A 2 -7.32 21.44 -34.78
C ALA A 2 -7.44 19.99 -34.34
N ASP A 3 -6.37 19.24 -34.53
CA ASP A 3 -6.17 17.88 -34.07
C ASP A 3 -5.89 17.91 -32.56
N THR A 4 -6.88 17.52 -31.75
CA THR A 4 -6.72 17.35 -30.30
C THR A 4 -6.10 15.98 -30.02
N THR A 5 -4.77 15.90 -30.09
CA THR A 5 -4.03 14.78 -29.52
C THR A 5 -4.18 14.82 -28.01
N ALA A 6 -4.92 13.87 -27.43
CA ALA A 6 -4.99 13.69 -25.99
C ALA A 6 -3.59 13.32 -25.48
N ASN A 7 -2.93 14.27 -24.82
CA ASN A 7 -1.68 14.02 -24.12
C ASN A 7 -2.00 13.28 -22.81
N THR A 8 -2.16 11.96 -22.88
CA THR A 8 -2.46 11.12 -21.72
C THR A 8 -1.16 10.77 -21.02
N SER A 9 -0.75 11.66 -20.10
CA SER A 9 0.30 11.32 -19.13
C SER A 9 -0.18 10.11 -18.31
N PRO A 10 0.64 9.05 -18.20
CA PRO A 10 0.23 7.85 -17.47
C PRO A 10 0.06 8.16 -15.98
N THR A 11 -1.09 7.77 -15.43
CA THR A 11 -1.34 7.77 -13.98
C THR A 11 -1.09 6.38 -13.43
N PHE A 12 -0.19 6.27 -12.44
CA PHE A 12 0.08 5.04 -11.71
C PHE A 12 -0.84 4.97 -10.47
N VAL A 13 -1.50 3.83 -10.27
CA VAL A 13 -2.43 3.60 -9.16
C VAL A 13 -1.81 2.60 -8.18
N ALA A 14 -1.96 2.83 -6.87
CA ALA A 14 -1.29 2.07 -5.82
C ALA A 14 -1.69 0.58 -5.77
N GLY A 15 -0.68 -0.29 -5.67
CA GLY A 15 -0.71 -1.73 -5.98
C GLY A 15 0.40 -2.07 -6.99
N SER A 16 0.44 -3.30 -7.52
CA SER A 16 1.34 -3.68 -8.64
C SER A 16 1.44 -2.56 -9.68
N LEU A 17 2.60 -2.35 -10.32
CA LEU A 17 2.73 -1.34 -11.38
C LEU A 17 1.66 -1.58 -12.46
N ILE A 18 0.59 -0.79 -12.42
CA ILE A 18 -0.47 -0.83 -13.41
C ILE A 18 -0.29 0.39 -14.30
N GLN A 19 -0.07 0.14 -15.58
CA GLN A 19 -0.22 1.16 -16.60
C GLN A 19 -1.72 1.32 -16.87
N PHE A 20 -2.26 2.50 -16.57
CA PHE A 20 -3.64 2.87 -16.86
C PHE A 20 -3.68 3.89 -17.99
N THR A 21 -4.24 3.50 -19.14
CA THR A 21 -4.25 4.31 -20.35
C THR A 21 -5.66 4.47 -20.88
N GLN A 22 -6.06 5.70 -21.20
CA GLN A 22 -7.27 5.94 -21.96
C GLN A 22 -7.00 5.71 -23.45
N THR A 23 -7.59 4.66 -24.03
CA THR A 23 -7.35 4.25 -25.43
C THR A 23 -8.30 4.94 -26.41
N ALA A 24 -9.45 5.41 -25.93
CA ALA A 24 -10.42 6.24 -26.67
C ALA A 24 -11.31 7.01 -25.68
N PRO A 25 -12.11 8.01 -26.11
CA PRO A 25 -13.11 8.63 -25.24
C PRO A 25 -14.01 7.59 -24.56
N GLY A 26 -13.94 7.50 -23.22
CA GLY A 26 -14.69 6.53 -22.43
C GLY A 26 -14.16 5.09 -22.40
N GLN A 27 -13.03 4.78 -23.03
CA GLN A 27 -12.40 3.45 -23.02
C GLN A 27 -11.04 3.49 -22.31
N TYR A 28 -10.84 2.56 -21.38
CA TYR A 28 -9.64 2.49 -20.54
C TYR A 28 -9.07 1.09 -20.55
N GLU A 29 -7.75 1.00 -20.63
CA GLU A 29 -6.98 -0.24 -20.47
C GLU A 29 -6.16 -0.17 -19.18
N ALA A 30 -6.24 -1.23 -18.39
CA ALA A 30 -5.42 -1.44 -17.19
C ALA A 30 -4.51 -2.65 -17.42
N LYS A 31 -3.21 -2.42 -17.51
CA LYS A 31 -2.22 -3.47 -17.75
C LYS A 31 -1.22 -3.54 -16.60
N GLN A 32 -1.11 -4.71 -15.98
CA GLN A 32 -0.03 -4.99 -15.04
C GLN A 32 1.29 -5.10 -15.80
N VAL A 33 2.25 -4.25 -15.47
CA VAL A 33 3.59 -4.30 -16.04
C VAL A 33 4.56 -4.90 -15.03
N GLN A 34 5.41 -5.81 -15.49
CA GLN A 34 6.61 -6.16 -14.74
C GLN A 34 7.55 -4.95 -14.78
N GLN A 35 8.17 -4.63 -13.66
CA GLN A 35 9.19 -3.58 -13.60
C GLN A 35 10.26 -3.87 -14.68
N PRO A 36 10.45 -2.98 -15.67
CA PRO A 36 11.49 -3.19 -16.67
C PRO A 36 12.85 -3.22 -15.97
N THR A 37 13.62 -4.30 -16.11
CA THR A 37 15.04 -4.29 -15.79
C THR A 37 15.72 -3.20 -16.64
N GLY A 38 16.18 -2.12 -16.00
CA GLY A 38 16.98 -1.07 -16.64
C GLY A 38 16.37 0.33 -16.73
N LEU A 39 15.30 0.66 -16.00
CA LEU A 39 14.95 2.08 -15.78
C LEU A 39 15.89 2.69 -14.71
N PRO A 40 16.26 3.99 -14.80
CA PRO A 40 17.11 4.61 -13.80
C PRO A 40 16.38 4.70 -12.46
N ASP A 41 17.04 4.27 -11.37
CA ASP A 41 16.50 4.19 -10.01
C ASP A 41 16.01 5.55 -9.43
N THR A 42 16.36 6.66 -10.08
CA THR A 42 16.31 8.02 -9.54
C THR A 42 14.91 8.66 -9.39
N LEU A 43 13.82 7.97 -9.74
CA LEU A 43 12.45 8.42 -9.43
C LEU A 43 11.88 7.75 -8.16
N PHE A 44 12.55 6.68 -7.67
CA PHE A 44 12.10 5.85 -6.56
C PHE A 44 13.20 5.52 -5.54
N ASP A 45 14.38 6.16 -5.61
CA ASP A 45 15.56 5.81 -4.78
C ASP A 45 15.29 5.68 -3.27
N SER A 46 14.28 6.36 -2.73
CA SER A 46 13.88 6.19 -1.33
C SER A 46 12.60 5.40 -1.12
N LYS A 47 11.78 5.07 -2.14
CA LYS A 47 10.44 4.51 -1.94
C LYS A 47 10.34 3.02 -2.22
N THR A 48 10.22 2.22 -1.17
CA THR A 48 10.04 0.76 -1.26
C THR A 48 8.55 0.39 -1.21
N PRO A 49 8.04 -0.39 -2.18
CA PRO A 49 6.65 -0.84 -2.18
C PRO A 49 6.38 -1.83 -1.05
N ILE A 50 5.16 -1.78 -0.52
CA ILE A 50 4.61 -2.74 0.45
C ILE A 50 3.42 -3.41 -0.22
N ASN A 51 3.41 -4.74 -0.21
CA ASN A 51 2.25 -5.53 -0.62
C ASN A 51 2.22 -6.82 0.21
N TRP A 52 1.33 -6.86 1.18
CA TRP A 52 1.22 -7.96 2.12
C TRP A 52 -0.25 -8.30 2.36
N THR A 53 -0.55 -9.58 2.50
CA THR A 53 -1.90 -10.06 2.81
C THR A 53 -1.79 -11.37 3.56
N GLU A 54 -2.44 -11.43 4.70
CA GLU A 54 -2.56 -12.64 5.50
C GLU A 54 -3.87 -12.59 6.29
N GLY A 55 -4.57 -13.73 6.35
CA GLY A 55 -5.88 -13.81 7.00
C GLY A 55 -6.85 -12.75 6.46
N PRO A 56 -7.56 -12.01 7.34
CA PRO A 56 -8.50 -10.98 6.92
C PRO A 56 -7.83 -9.64 6.55
N VAL A 57 -6.51 -9.47 6.72
CA VAL A 57 -5.85 -8.16 6.58
C VAL A 57 -5.07 -8.11 5.27
N SER A 58 -5.29 -7.06 4.48
CA SER A 58 -4.42 -6.69 3.36
C SER A 58 -3.86 -5.28 3.55
N ILE A 59 -2.57 -5.13 3.28
CA ILE A 59 -1.83 -3.87 3.37
C ILE A 59 -1.06 -3.67 2.07
N SER A 60 -1.29 -2.55 1.40
CA SER A 60 -0.50 -2.13 0.25
C SER A 60 -0.02 -0.70 0.43
N GLY A 61 1.06 -0.29 -0.22
CA GLY A 61 1.55 1.06 -0.03
C GLY A 61 3.02 1.23 -0.36
N TRP A 62 3.63 2.22 0.26
CA TRP A 62 5.04 2.57 0.07
C TRP A 62 5.62 3.11 1.36
N ILE A 63 6.90 2.85 1.59
CA ILE A 63 7.72 3.48 2.62
C ILE A 63 8.81 4.31 1.96
N ASP A 64 9.03 5.54 2.44
CA ASP A 64 10.20 6.33 2.10
C ASP A 64 11.35 6.00 3.08
N LEU A 65 12.31 5.17 2.67
CA LEU A 65 13.47 4.71 3.44
C LEU A 65 14.36 5.85 3.96
N SER A 66 14.32 7.04 3.36
CA SER A 66 15.12 8.18 3.83
C SER A 66 14.51 8.87 5.05
N SER A 67 13.18 8.78 5.20
CA SER A 67 12.44 9.46 6.27
C SER A 67 11.61 8.52 7.15
N LEU A 68 11.49 7.26 6.74
CA LEU A 68 10.60 6.22 7.30
C LEU A 68 9.12 6.63 7.37
N ASN A 69 8.72 7.58 6.50
CA ASN A 69 7.32 7.89 6.28
C ASN A 69 6.67 6.82 5.40
N VAL A 70 5.47 6.39 5.79
CA VAL A 70 4.67 5.41 5.05
C VAL A 70 3.36 5.99 4.57
N THR A 71 2.89 5.45 3.45
CA THR A 71 1.52 5.57 2.97
C THR A 71 0.98 4.18 2.76
N LEU A 72 0.03 3.74 3.60
CA LEU A 72 -0.52 2.39 3.64
C LEU A 72 -2.02 2.42 3.35
N ASN A 73 -2.47 1.66 2.36
CA ASN A 73 -3.87 1.35 2.16
C ASN A 73 -4.16 0.03 2.88
N VAL A 74 -5.12 0.07 3.79
CA VAL A 74 -5.44 -1.07 4.65
C VAL A 74 -6.85 -1.56 4.38
N SER A 75 -7.02 -2.86 4.25
CA SER A 75 -8.33 -3.50 4.25
C SER A 75 -8.41 -4.60 5.30
N VAL A 76 -9.61 -4.78 5.86
CA VAL A 76 -9.95 -5.86 6.79
C VAL A 76 -11.22 -6.54 6.28
N MET A 77 -11.18 -7.87 6.11
CA MET A 77 -12.23 -8.67 5.49
C MET A 77 -12.67 -8.13 4.11
N GLY A 78 -11.71 -7.66 3.31
CA GLY A 78 -11.97 -7.08 1.99
C GLY A 78 -12.62 -5.68 2.01
N MET A 79 -12.93 -5.12 3.18
CA MET A 79 -13.41 -3.74 3.30
C MET A 79 -12.22 -2.79 3.41
N ALA A 80 -12.13 -1.83 2.49
CA ALA A 80 -11.13 -0.77 2.55
C ALA A 80 -11.40 0.15 3.76
N LEU A 81 -10.43 0.28 4.65
CA LEU A 81 -10.50 1.16 5.83
C LEU A 81 -9.96 2.57 5.54
N GLY A 82 -9.23 2.71 4.45
CA GLY A 82 -8.68 3.98 3.97
C GLY A 82 -7.16 3.95 3.87
N THR A 83 -6.59 5.14 3.70
CA THR A 83 -5.15 5.36 3.59
C THR A 83 -4.62 5.92 4.91
N VAL A 84 -3.66 5.23 5.48
CA VAL A 84 -2.90 5.59 6.68
C VAL A 84 -1.59 6.22 6.22
N VAL A 85 -1.29 7.42 6.71
CA VAL A 85 -0.03 8.12 6.42
C VAL A 85 0.63 8.48 7.74
N GLY A 86 1.92 8.23 7.89
CA GLY A 86 2.63 8.59 9.11
C GLY A 86 4.10 8.20 9.10
N ASP A 87 4.79 8.59 10.17
CA ASP A 87 6.19 8.30 10.42
C ASP A 87 6.33 7.05 11.31
N LEU A 88 7.02 6.02 10.83
CA LEU A 88 7.20 4.78 11.58
C LEU A 88 8.06 4.93 12.83
N HIS A 89 8.86 5.99 12.97
CA HIS A 89 9.60 6.27 14.21
C HIS A 89 8.65 6.46 15.41
N GLN A 90 7.44 6.96 15.16
CA GLN A 90 6.42 7.20 16.18
C GLN A 90 5.44 6.02 16.33
N GLY A 91 5.49 5.08 15.38
CA GLY A 91 4.45 4.08 15.20
C GLY A 91 3.13 4.68 14.71
N ILE A 92 2.28 3.85 14.13
CA ILE A 92 0.98 4.27 13.62
C ILE A 92 -0.06 3.25 14.08
N ILE A 93 -1.11 3.73 14.74
CA ILE A 93 -2.19 2.88 15.26
C ILE A 93 -3.46 3.16 14.46
N LEU A 94 -3.98 2.14 13.79
CA LEU A 94 -5.30 2.14 13.16
C LEU A 94 -6.26 1.33 14.02
N THR A 95 -7.21 2.01 14.67
CA THR A 95 -8.29 1.35 15.41
C THR A 95 -9.35 0.83 14.44
N VAL A 96 -9.69 -0.45 14.55
CA VAL A 96 -10.70 -1.14 13.75
C VAL A 96 -11.96 -1.30 14.59
N ASN A 97 -13.09 -0.82 14.07
CA ASN A 97 -14.41 -1.02 14.69
C ASN A 97 -15.45 -1.28 13.61
N LEU A 98 -15.46 -2.52 13.12
CA LEU A 98 -16.42 -3.03 12.14
C LEU A 98 -17.48 -3.85 12.88
N MET A 99 -18.62 -4.10 12.23
CA MET A 99 -19.71 -4.87 12.86
C MET A 99 -19.27 -6.27 13.31
N LEU A 100 -18.38 -6.91 12.54
CA LEU A 100 -17.96 -8.29 12.72
C LEU A 100 -16.51 -8.44 13.21
N GLU A 101 -15.76 -7.33 13.32
CA GLU A 101 -14.34 -7.35 13.67
C GLU A 101 -13.95 -6.04 14.36
N LYS A 102 -13.30 -6.14 15.53
CA LYS A 102 -12.88 -4.99 16.34
C LYS A 102 -11.45 -5.15 16.79
N GLY A 103 -10.75 -4.04 17.05
CA GLY A 103 -9.40 -4.08 17.60
C GLY A 103 -8.51 -3.01 16.99
N SER A 104 -7.26 -3.36 16.66
CA SER A 104 -6.28 -2.42 16.13
C SER A 104 -5.21 -3.09 15.28
N LEU A 105 -4.67 -2.32 14.34
CA LEU A 105 -3.45 -2.62 13.60
C LEU A 105 -2.41 -1.57 13.99
N THR A 106 -1.23 -1.99 14.45
CA THR A 106 -0.15 -1.08 14.85
C THR A 106 1.08 -1.31 13.98
N PHE A 107 1.39 -0.34 13.13
CA PHE A 107 2.56 -0.32 12.26
C PHE A 107 3.75 0.30 13.00
N HIS A 108 4.89 -0.36 13.00
CA HIS A 108 6.06 0.10 13.73
C HIS A 108 7.37 -0.46 13.15
N LEU A 109 8.50 0.12 13.59
CA LEU A 109 9.85 -0.38 13.27
C LEU A 109 10.23 -1.53 14.19
N GLY A 110 10.54 -2.68 13.60
CA GLY A 110 11.19 -3.81 14.25
C GLY A 110 12.68 -3.55 14.49
N SER A 111 13.24 -4.30 15.44
CA SER A 111 14.65 -4.17 15.87
C SER A 111 15.71 -4.37 14.77
N GLY A 112 15.34 -4.94 13.62
CA GLY A 112 16.23 -5.20 12.48
C GLY A 112 16.05 -4.26 11.28
N ASN A 113 15.48 -3.06 11.45
CA ASN A 113 14.98 -2.20 10.36
C ASN A 113 13.93 -2.94 9.53
N GLU A 114 12.85 -3.34 10.19
CA GLU A 114 11.75 -4.07 9.56
C GLU A 114 10.48 -3.28 9.78
N LEU A 115 9.61 -3.23 8.78
CA LEU A 115 8.24 -2.78 8.99
C LEU A 115 7.44 -3.94 9.56
N MET A 116 6.99 -3.76 10.79
CA MET A 116 6.18 -4.71 11.54
C MET A 116 4.74 -4.23 11.58
N VAL A 117 3.79 -5.16 11.54
CA VAL A 117 2.39 -4.92 11.89
C VAL A 117 2.02 -5.82 13.06
N LYS A 118 1.68 -5.18 14.19
CA LYS A 118 1.00 -5.86 15.28
C LYS A 118 -0.49 -5.87 15.00
N VAL A 119 -1.02 -7.06 14.80
CA VAL A 119 -2.45 -7.32 14.63
C VAL A 119 -3.04 -7.67 16.00
N ALA A 120 -4.13 -7.02 16.38
CA ALA A 120 -4.94 -7.39 17.52
C ALA A 120 -6.40 -7.20 17.13
N LEU A 121 -7.02 -8.26 16.61
CA LEU A 121 -8.41 -8.30 16.16
C LEU A 121 -9.20 -9.34 16.96
N ASP A 122 -10.43 -8.98 17.30
CA ASP A 122 -11.41 -9.77 18.04
C ASP A 122 -12.77 -9.69 17.33
N GLY A 123 -13.37 -10.85 17.07
CA GLY A 123 -14.56 -10.94 16.22
C GLY A 123 -14.68 -12.29 15.53
N ILE A 124 -14.89 -12.27 14.22
CA ILE A 124 -14.91 -13.51 13.42
C ILE A 124 -13.50 -14.09 13.33
N TYR A 125 -12.49 -13.22 13.21
CA TYR A 125 -11.08 -13.60 13.19
C TYR A 125 -10.40 -13.16 14.49
N ASN A 126 -10.36 -14.07 15.46
CA ASN A 126 -9.57 -13.87 16.67
C ASN A 126 -8.09 -14.00 16.34
N TRP A 127 -7.42 -12.86 16.12
CA TRP A 127 -6.03 -12.82 15.69
C TRP A 127 -5.22 -11.83 16.52
N SER A 128 -4.20 -12.34 17.20
CA SER A 128 -3.19 -11.51 17.84
C SER A 128 -1.81 -12.03 17.47
N ASP A 129 -1.06 -11.23 16.72
CA ASP A 129 0.30 -11.55 16.30
C ASP A 129 1.09 -10.28 15.96
N ASP A 130 2.40 -10.41 15.84
CA ASP A 130 3.31 -9.34 15.43
C ASP A 130 4.20 -9.80 14.27
N ILE A 131 3.98 -9.22 13.10
CA ILE A 131 4.38 -9.81 11.82
C ILE A 131 5.26 -8.84 11.04
N ASN A 132 6.39 -9.34 10.54
CA ASN A 132 7.22 -8.62 9.58
C ASN A 132 6.53 -8.63 8.20
N ILE A 133 6.22 -7.45 7.68
CA ILE A 133 5.60 -7.30 6.36
C ILE A 133 6.55 -6.74 5.30
N LEU A 134 7.69 -6.19 5.70
CA LEU A 134 8.75 -5.72 4.80
C LEU A 134 10.08 -5.57 5.55
N LYS A 135 11.16 -6.07 4.95
CA LYS A 135 12.53 -5.76 5.37
C LYS A 135 13.01 -4.48 4.68
N LEU A 136 13.55 -3.53 5.43
CA LEU A 136 13.97 -2.20 4.96
C LEU A 136 15.45 -2.14 4.61
#